data_AF-F8GEJ6-F1
#
_entry.id   AF-F8GEJ6-F1
#
_cell.length_a   1.000
_cell.length_b   1.000
_cell.length_c   1.000
_cell.angle_alpha   90.00
_cell.angle_beta   90.00
_cell.angle_gamma   90.00
#
_symmetry.space_group_name_H-M   'P 1'
#
loop_
_entity.id
_entity.type
_entity.pdbx_description
1 polymer ?
#
loop_
_entity_poly.entity_id
_entity_poly.type
_entity_poly.pdbx_seq_one_letter_code
_entity_poly.pdbx_strand_id
1 'polypeptide(L)'
;MKKLFLAVLLLAAASVQAAEFYVPTGVMAVYPGIVNEPYSAPLDNRLKFADKDDCDKAIEEIAKSKAIYVSTDNGTQRPEQDAATSIVVVAGACIKQSE
;
A
#
# COMPACT_ATOMS: atom_id res chain seq x y z
N MET A 1 -35.85 37.02 -16.09
CA MET A 1 -34.90 36.00 -16.58
C MET A 1 -33.53 35.98 -15.86
N LYS A 2 -33.15 37.01 -15.08
CA LYS A 2 -31.84 37.09 -14.41
C LYS A 2 -31.73 36.29 -13.10
N LYS A 3 -32.87 35.93 -12.48
CA LYS A 3 -32.93 35.20 -11.20
C LYS A 3 -32.76 33.67 -11.33
N LEU A 4 -33.01 33.12 -12.53
CA LEU A 4 -32.86 31.68 -12.80
C LEU A 4 -31.40 31.25 -12.98
N PHE A 5 -30.53 32.15 -13.43
CA PHE A 5 -29.10 31.85 -13.63
C PHE A 5 -28.32 31.68 -12.31
N LEU A 6 -28.71 32.37 -11.23
CA LEU A 6 -28.02 32.22 -9.94
C LEU A 6 -28.28 30.87 -9.26
N ALA A 7 -29.46 30.29 -9.44
CA ALA A 7 -29.80 29.00 -8.83
C ALA A 7 -28.98 27.84 -9.43
N VAL A 8 -28.67 27.90 -10.72
CA VAL A 8 -27.86 26.87 -11.41
C VAL A 8 -26.38 26.94 -11.00
N LEU A 9 -25.83 28.13 -10.75
CA LEU A 9 -24.47 28.29 -10.23
C LEU A 9 -24.30 27.76 -8.79
N LEU A 10 -25.35 27.81 -7.97
CA LEU A 10 -25.33 27.28 -6.61
C LEU A 10 -25.40 25.73 -6.57
N LEU A 11 -26.03 25.08 -7.55
CA LEU A 11 -25.99 23.61 -7.69
C LEU A 11 -24.63 23.11 -8.19
N ALA A 12 -23.87 23.92 -8.93
CA ALA A 12 -22.51 23.59 -9.37
C ALA A 12 -21.44 23.75 -8.27
N ALA A 13 -21.80 24.37 -7.14
CA ALA A 13 -21.01 24.37 -5.91
C ALA A 13 -21.27 23.12 -5.05
N ALA A 14 -21.85 22.06 -5.64
CA ALA A 14 -21.89 20.74 -5.04
C ALA A 14 -20.44 20.33 -4.70
N SER A 15 -20.14 20.48 -3.42
CA SER A 15 -18.96 20.03 -2.70
C SER A 15 -18.06 19.13 -3.53
N VAL A 16 -16.89 19.66 -3.93
CA VAL A 16 -15.70 18.85 -4.12
C VAL A 16 -15.46 18.19 -2.77
N GLN A 17 -16.13 17.06 -2.52
CA GLN A 17 -15.86 16.22 -1.37
C GLN A 17 -14.48 15.68 -1.65
N ALA A 18 -13.48 16.18 -0.91
CA ALA A 18 -12.15 15.60 -0.89
C ALA A 18 -12.33 14.09 -0.78
N ALA A 19 -11.89 13.35 -1.79
CA ALA A 19 -12.02 11.91 -1.78
C ALA A 19 -11.19 11.40 -0.60
N GLU A 20 -11.85 10.84 0.40
CA GLU A 20 -11.17 10.22 1.52
C GLU A 20 -10.73 8.82 1.09
N PHE A 21 -9.48 8.46 1.37
CA PHE A 21 -8.94 7.13 1.08
C PHE A 21 -7.95 6.72 2.17
N TYR A 22 -7.63 5.43 2.26
CA TYR A 22 -6.65 4.91 3.19
C TYR A 22 -5.41 4.44 2.44
N VAL A 23 -4.23 4.71 3.02
CA VAL A 23 -2.93 4.27 2.49
C VAL A 23 -2.25 3.39 3.54
N PRO A 24 -1.79 2.18 3.18
CA PRO A 24 -1.00 1.36 4.09
C PRO A 24 0.38 1.97 4.26
N THR A 25 0.85 1.99 5.50
CA THR A 25 2.19 2.47 5.86
C THR A 25 2.84 1.46 6.81
N GLY A 26 4.16 1.37 6.82
CA GLY A 26 4.88 0.49 7.74
C GLY A 26 6.04 -0.25 7.11
N VAL A 27 6.41 -1.37 7.72
CA VAL A 27 7.54 -2.21 7.33
C VAL A 27 7.07 -3.65 7.12
N MET A 28 7.41 -4.22 5.97
CA MET A 28 7.37 -5.64 5.67
C MET A 28 8.67 -6.26 6.19
N ALA A 29 8.57 -7.07 7.23
CA ALA A 29 9.69 -7.67 7.92
C ALA A 29 10.04 -9.05 7.34
N VAL A 30 10.76 -9.81 8.14
CA VAL A 30 12.16 -10.10 7.89
C VAL A 30 12.40 -11.45 7.21
N TYR A 31 13.19 -11.41 6.16
CA TYR A 31 13.69 -12.59 5.47
C TYR A 31 14.84 -13.17 6.32
N PRO A 32 14.86 -14.49 6.64
CA PRO A 32 16.07 -15.13 7.12
C PRO A 32 17.06 -15.12 5.96
N GLY A 33 17.92 -14.11 5.88
CA GLY A 33 18.90 -14.00 4.80
C GLY A 33 19.77 -15.25 4.70
N ILE A 34 20.37 -15.47 3.53
CA ILE A 34 21.37 -16.53 3.32
C ILE A 34 22.59 -16.33 4.25
N VAL A 35 22.73 -15.13 4.83
CA VAL A 35 23.79 -14.71 5.74
C VAL A 35 23.22 -13.82 6.87
N ASN A 36 22.63 -14.42 7.92
CA ASN A 36 22.37 -13.85 9.26
C ASN A 36 21.81 -12.42 9.45
N GLU A 37 21.41 -11.69 8.40
CA GLU A 37 20.95 -10.32 8.51
C GLU A 37 19.46 -10.21 8.15
N PRO A 38 18.65 -9.72 9.09
CA PRO A 38 17.24 -9.52 8.85
C PRO A 38 17.03 -8.31 7.92
N TYR A 39 16.48 -8.54 6.72
CA TYR A 39 16.12 -7.46 5.79
C TYR A 39 14.72 -6.93 6.08
N SER A 40 14.60 -5.61 6.25
CA SER A 40 13.32 -4.91 6.32
C SER A 40 13.06 -4.14 5.03
N ALA A 41 11.92 -4.40 4.38
CA ALA A 41 11.46 -3.61 3.24
C ALA A 41 10.30 -2.69 3.69
N PRO A 42 10.22 -1.43 3.25
CA PRO A 42 9.05 -0.61 3.53
C PRO A 42 7.80 -1.22 2.88
N LEU A 43 6.66 -1.15 3.58
CA LEU A 43 5.36 -1.30 2.92
C LEU A 43 5.16 -0.09 2.01
N ASP A 44 4.93 -0.39 0.74
CA ASP A 44 4.81 0.62 -0.30
C ASP A 44 3.52 1.44 -0.12
N ASN A 45 3.65 2.76 -0.01
CA ASN A 45 2.55 3.70 0.20
C ASN A 45 1.83 4.08 -1.12
N ARG A 46 2.06 3.33 -2.20
CA ARG A 46 1.43 3.58 -3.51
C ARG A 46 -0.01 3.08 -3.62
N LEU A 47 -0.47 2.25 -2.68
CA LEU A 47 -1.84 1.72 -2.70
C LEU A 47 -2.81 2.67 -1.99
N LYS A 48 -3.95 2.92 -2.63
CA LYS A 48 -5.08 3.68 -2.07
C LYS A 48 -6.29 2.76 -1.97
N PHE A 49 -6.94 2.75 -0.81
CA PHE A 49 -8.14 1.94 -0.54
C PHE A 49 -9.32 2.84 -0.20
N ALA A 50 -10.52 2.44 -0.62
CA ALA A 50 -11.73 3.22 -0.40
C ALA A 50 -12.13 3.28 1.09
N ASP A 51 -11.88 2.22 1.84
CA ASP A 51 -12.11 2.16 3.29
C ASP A 51 -10.96 1.52 4.04
N LYS A 52 -11.05 1.58 5.38
CA LYS A 52 -10.00 1.10 6.28
C LYS A 52 -9.90 -0.42 6.28
N ASP A 53 -11.04 -1.12 6.21
CA ASP A 53 -11.09 -2.58 6.34
C ASP A 53 -10.40 -3.24 5.15
N ASP A 54 -10.57 -2.69 3.95
CA ASP A 54 -9.87 -3.17 2.75
C ASP A 54 -8.36 -2.93 2.83
N CYS A 55 -7.94 -1.80 3.40
CA CYS A 55 -6.53 -1.53 3.65
C CYS A 55 -5.93 -2.49 4.70
N ASP A 56 -6.65 -2.77 5.80
CA ASP A 56 -6.21 -3.70 6.84
C ASP A 56 -6.09 -5.14 6.28
N LYS A 57 -7.07 -5.58 5.48
CA LYS A 57 -7.00 -6.87 4.77
C LYS A 57 -5.80 -6.96 3.84
N ALA A 58 -5.47 -5.87 3.13
CA ALA A 58 -4.30 -5.85 2.27
C ALA A 58 -3.00 -6.04 3.07
N ILE A 59 -2.88 -5.41 4.24
CA ILE A 59 -1.75 -5.62 5.16
C ILE A 59 -1.68 -7.10 5.61
N GLU A 60 -2.83 -7.71 5.93
CA GLU A 60 -2.90 -9.11 6.35
C GLU A 60 -2.50 -10.08 5.23
N GLU A 61 -2.97 -9.85 4.00
CA GLU A 61 -2.59 -10.68 2.85
C GLU A 61 -1.09 -10.57 2.54
N ILE A 62 -0.49 -9.39 2.71
CA ILE A 62 0.96 -9.23 2.62
C ILE A 62 1.66 -10.07 3.71
N ALA A 63 1.14 -10.12 4.93
CA ALA A 63 1.72 -10.94 6.00
C ALA A 63 1.61 -12.46 5.73
N LYS A 64 0.65 -12.89 4.90
CA LYS A 64 0.52 -14.28 4.45
C LYS A 64 1.40 -14.62 3.25
N SER A 65 2.00 -13.62 2.61
CA SER A 65 2.85 -13.85 1.44
C SER A 65 4.11 -14.63 1.79
N LYS A 66 4.63 -15.39 0.81
CA LYS A 66 5.96 -15.98 0.91
C LYS A 66 6.99 -14.99 0.40
N ALA A 67 8.10 -14.91 1.11
CA ALA A 67 9.26 -14.22 0.61
C ALA A 67 9.82 -14.89 -0.65
N ILE A 68 10.19 -14.06 -1.62
CA ILE A 68 11.01 -14.45 -2.76
C ILE A 68 12.38 -13.78 -2.68
N TYR A 69 13.43 -14.51 -3.04
CA TYR A 69 14.76 -13.94 -3.25
C TYR A 69 14.95 -13.61 -4.72
N VAL A 70 15.39 -12.39 -4.96
CA VAL A 70 15.84 -11.94 -6.27
C VAL A 70 17.30 -11.55 -6.14
N SER A 71 18.18 -12.24 -6.85
CA SER A 71 19.61 -11.90 -6.91
C SER A 71 19.97 -11.39 -8.30
N THR A 72 20.77 -10.33 -8.37
CA THR A 72 21.28 -9.80 -9.64
C THR A 72 22.75 -10.18 -9.78
N ASP A 73 23.13 -10.72 -10.93
CA ASP A 73 24.50 -11.06 -11.29
C ASP A 73 24.88 -10.31 -12.58
N ASN A 74 25.90 -9.44 -12.51
CA ASN A 74 26.33 -8.57 -13.62
C ASN A 74 25.17 -7.83 -14.32
N GLY A 75 24.24 -7.27 -13.55
CA GLY A 75 23.06 -6.56 -14.07
C GLY A 75 21.95 -7.46 -14.60
N THR A 76 22.14 -8.78 -14.61
CA THR A 76 21.12 -9.76 -15.01
C THR A 76 20.41 -10.29 -13.76
N GLN A 77 19.09 -10.11 -13.70
CA GLN A 77 18.26 -10.69 -12.65
C GLN A 77 18.23 -12.21 -12.81
N ARG A 78 18.63 -12.95 -11.77
CA ARG A 78 18.47 -14.42 -11.73
C ARG A 78 17.01 -14.78 -11.42
N PRO A 79 16.57 -16.00 -11.76
CA PRO A 79 15.21 -16.46 -11.46
C PRO A 79 14.89 -16.29 -9.97
N GLU A 80 13.64 -15.92 -9.69
CA GLU A 80 13.13 -15.82 -8.33
C GLU A 80 13.26 -17.17 -7.62
N GLN A 81 13.72 -17.16 -6.37
CA GLN A 81 13.82 -18.36 -5.55
C GLN A 81 12.93 -18.22 -4.32
N ASP A 82 12.14 -19.25 -4.04
CA ASP A 82 11.36 -19.33 -2.81
C ASP A 82 12.29 -19.33 -1.59
N ALA A 83 11.96 -18.54 -0.58
CA ALA A 83 12.68 -18.59 0.67
C ALA A 83 12.34 -19.85 1.47
N ALA A 84 13.37 -20.61 1.87
CA ALA A 84 13.20 -21.91 2.51
C ALA A 84 12.47 -21.86 3.89
N THR A 85 12.51 -20.73 4.61
CA THR A 85 11.95 -20.59 5.98
C THR A 85 11.43 -19.18 6.30
N SER A 86 10.97 -18.42 5.31
CA SER A 86 10.56 -17.04 5.53
C SER A 86 9.25 -16.90 6.29
N ILE A 87 9.29 -16.17 7.40
CA ILE A 87 8.11 -15.60 8.05
C ILE A 87 8.08 -14.12 7.65
N VAL A 88 7.07 -13.70 6.89
CA VAL A 88 6.83 -12.28 6.63
C VAL A 88 6.06 -11.73 7.84
N VAL A 89 6.74 -10.94 8.68
CA VAL A 89 6.05 -10.21 9.75
C VAL A 89 5.74 -8.81 9.22
N VAL A 90 4.52 -8.32 9.33
CA VAL A 90 4.19 -6.97 8.87
C VAL A 90 3.87 -6.09 10.07
N ALA A 91 4.58 -4.97 10.20
CA ALA A 91 4.25 -3.92 11.16
C ALA A 91 3.76 -2.71 10.36
N GLY A 92 2.44 -2.57 10.23
CA GLY A 92 1.84 -1.51 9.43
C GLY A 92 0.52 -0.97 9.96
N ALA A 93 0.11 0.18 9.43
CA ALA A 93 -1.13 0.86 9.75
C ALA A 93 -1.70 1.56 8.51
N CYS A 94 -3.02 1.64 8.45
CA CYS A 94 -3.75 2.36 7.42
C CYS A 94 -4.02 3.80 7.86
N ILE A 95 -3.48 4.77 7.12
CA ILE A 95 -3.63 6.20 7.41
C ILE A 95 -4.68 6.77 6.46
N LYS A 96 -5.69 7.43 7.02
CA LYS A 96 -6.70 8.18 6.26
C LYS A 96 -6.05 9.41 5.61
N GLN A 97 -6.30 9.59 4.33
CA GLN A 97 -5.85 10.70 3.49
C GLN A 97 -7.05 11.42 2.89
N SER A 98 -6.87 12.69 2.55
CA SER A 98 -7.82 13.51 1.81
C SER A 98 -7.10 14.18 0.65
N GLU A 99 -7.63 14.03 -0.57
CA GLU A 99 -7.12 14.70 -1.79
C GLU A 99 -7.49 16.18 -1.88
#